data_AF-A0A924YIN5-F1
#
_entry.id   AF-A0A924YIN5-F1
#
_cell.length_a   1.000
_cell.length_b   1.000
_cell.length_c   1.000
_cell.angle_alpha   90.00
_cell.angle_beta   90.00
_cell.angle_gamma   90.00
#
_symmetry.space_group_name_H-M   'P 1'
#
loop_
_entity.id
_entity.type
_entity.pdbx_description
1 polymer ?
#
loop_
_entity_poly.entity_id
_entity_poly.type
_entity_poly.pdbx_seq_one_letter_code
_entity_poly.pdbx_strand_id
1 'polypeptide(L)' 'MADQLTLAEKAQLMEHLSIAMRHELEVEAFRRMPWHEFIDRTSGSLADDPIERPSQLPFEEREPLE' A
#
# COMPACT_ATOMS: atom_id res chain seq x y z
N MET A 1 23.55 21.58 26.35
CA MET A 1 23.46 20.22 26.92
C MET A 1 22.21 19.62 26.33
N ALA A 2 22.27 18.44 25.71
CA ALA A 2 21.06 17.80 25.20
C ALA A 2 20.22 17.40 26.40
N ASP A 3 18.99 17.92 26.50
CA ASP A 3 18.04 17.46 27.50
C ASP A 3 17.85 15.95 27.33
N GLN A 4 18.08 15.20 28.41
CA GLN A 4 17.87 13.77 28.38
C GLN A 4 16.37 13.50 28.47
N LEU A 5 15.85 12.76 27.49
CA LEU A 5 14.46 12.30 27.51
C LEU A 5 14.16 11.55 28.81
N THR A 6 13.01 11.89 29.39
CA THR A 6 12.41 11.13 30.49
C THR A 6 12.07 9.71 30.04
N LEU A 7 11.85 8.82 31.01
CA LEU A 7 11.47 7.44 30.69
C LEU A 7 10.16 7.36 29.89
N ALA A 8 9.20 8.24 30.19
CA ALA A 8 7.92 8.31 29.49
C ALA A 8 8.11 8.73 28.02
N GLU A 9 8.95 9.74 27.76
CA GLU A 9 9.25 10.18 26.40
C GLU A 9 10.03 9.12 25.62
N LYS A 10 10.96 8.41 26.27
CA LYS A 10 11.66 7.26 25.67
C LYS A 10 10.68 6.14 25.29
N ALA A 11 9.72 5.84 26.15
CA ALA A 11 8.71 4.82 25.86
C ALA A 11 7.81 5.23 24.68
N GLN A 12 7.35 6.49 24.64
CA GLN A 12 6.58 7.01 23.51
C GLN A 12 7.37 7.02 22.21
N LEU A 13 8.64 7.39 22.25
CA LEU A 13 9.52 7.35 21.08
C LEU A 13 9.67 5.92 20.55
N MET A 14 9.89 4.95 21.45
CA MET A 14 9.98 3.54 21.08
C MET A 14 8.68 3.01 20.46
N GLU A 15 7.52 3.43 21.00
CA GLU A 15 6.22 3.07 20.43
C GLU A 15 6.08 3.62 19.00
N HIS A 16 6.34 4.91 18.79
CA HIS A 16 6.27 5.53 17.47
C HIS A 16 7.23 4.88 16.46
N LEU A 17 8.46 4.59 16.88
CA LEU A 17 9.43 3.88 16.04
C LEU A 17 8.93 2.48 15.69
N SER A 18 8.34 1.76 16.65
CA SER A 18 7.81 0.42 16.39
C SER A 18 6.66 0.42 15.38
N ILE A 19 5.79 1.43 15.43
CA ILE A 19 4.69 1.60 14.48
C ILE A 19 5.24 1.91 13.09
N ALA A 20 6.18 2.85 12.98
CA ALA A 20 6.81 3.21 11.72
C ALA A 20 7.52 2.00 11.08
N MET A 21 8.34 1.28 11.86
CA MET A 21 9.05 0.10 11.38
C MET A 21 8.10 -1.01 10.93
N ARG A 22 6.98 -1.21 11.63
CA ARG A 22 5.98 -2.22 11.24
C ARG A 22 5.39 -1.91 9.87
N HIS A 23 5.03 -0.65 9.64
CA HIS A 23 4.50 -0.20 8.36
C HIS A 23 5.53 -0.42 7.23
N GLU A 24 6.79 -0.06 7.46
CA GLU A 24 7.86 -0.28 6.47
C GLU A 24 8.05 -1.77 6.14
N LEU A 25 7.98 -2.64 7.14
CA LEU A 25 8.08 -4.09 6.95
C LEU A 25 6.90 -4.65 6.14
N GLU A 26 5.68 -4.17 6.38
CA GLU A 26 4.51 -4.56 5.60
C GLU A 26 4.66 -4.15 4.13
N VAL A 27 5.08 -2.91 3.87
CA VAL A 27 5.33 -2.41 2.51
C VAL A 27 6.40 -3.24 1.81
N GLU A 28 7.51 -3.54 2.49
CA GLU A 28 8.58 -4.34 1.93
C GLU A 28 8.15 -5.79 1.66
N ALA A 29 7.30 -6.36 2.51
CA ALA A 29 6.72 -7.68 2.29
C ALA A 29 5.85 -7.71 1.02
N PHE A 30 5.03 -6.68 0.79
CA PHE A 30 4.26 -6.55 -0.46
C PHE A 30 5.16 -6.37 -1.69
N ARG A 31 6.24 -5.58 -1.59
CA ARG A 31 7.19 -5.38 -2.71
C ARG A 31 7.91 -6.66 -3.13
N ARG A 32 8.20 -7.53 -2.17
CA ARG A 32 8.89 -8.81 -2.44
C ARG A 32 7.95 -9.95 -2.80
N MET A 33 6.64 -9.74 -2.68
CA MET A 33 5.63 -10.74 -3.00
C MET A 33 5.62 -11.03 -4.51
N PRO A 34 5.45 -12.30 -4.92
CA PRO A 34 5.21 -12.63 -6.32
C PRO A 34 3.96 -11.89 -6.84
N TRP A 35 4.03 -11.41 -8.08
CA TRP A 35 2.98 -10.59 -8.67
C TRP A 35 1.58 -11.23 -8.64
N HIS A 36 1.48 -12.52 -8.92
CA HIS A 36 0.20 -13.23 -8.92
C HIS A 36 -0.41 -13.31 -7.51
N GLU A 37 0.40 -13.58 -6.48
CA GLU A 37 -0.06 -13.59 -5.09
C GLU A 37 -0.49 -12.20 -4.63
N PHE A 38 0.20 -11.15 -5.08
CA PHE A 38 -0.18 -9.77 -4.81
C PHE A 38 -1.57 -9.47 -5.38
N ILE A 39 -1.79 -9.78 -6.66
CA ILE A 39 -3.09 -9.59 -7.33
C ILE A 39 -4.20 -10.36 -6.60
N ASP A 40 -3.98 -11.63 -6.26
CA ASP A 40 -4.99 -12.43 -5.56
C ASP A 40 -5.37 -11.83 -4.20
N ARG A 41 -4.40 -11.27 -3.47
CA ARG A 41 -4.62 -10.65 -2.16
C ARG A 41 -5.24 -9.26 -2.22
N THR A 42 -4.93 -8.47 -3.26
CA THR A 42 -5.45 -7.10 -3.42
C THR A 42 -6.66 -7.00 -4.34
N SER A 43 -7.06 -8.13 -4.95
CA SER A 43 -8.25 -8.19 -5.79
C SER A 43 -9.47 -7.74 -4.98
N GLY A 44 -10.19 -6.76 -5.52
CA GLY A 44 -11.38 -6.22 -4.86
C GLY A 44 -11.12 -5.19 -3.76
N SER A 45 -9.87 -4.89 -3.39
CA SER A 45 -9.58 -3.85 -2.38
C SER A 45 -10.05 -2.44 -2.79
N LEU A 46 -10.28 -2.22 -4.09
CA LEU A 46 -10.85 -1.01 -4.67
C LEU A 46 -12.20 -1.27 -5.37
N ALA A 47 -12.81 -2.45 -5.20
CA ALA A 47 -14.07 -2.77 -5.87
C ALA A 47 -15.25 -1.99 -5.29
N ASP A 48 -15.20 -1.67 -4.00
CA ASP A 48 -16.20 -0.84 -3.31
C ASP A 48 -15.87 0.66 -3.37
N ASP A 49 -14.74 1.05 -3.98
CA ASP A 49 -14.43 2.45 -4.22
C ASP A 49 -15.39 2.97 -5.29
N PRO A 50 -16.25 3.96 -4.98
CA PRO A 50 -17.25 4.50 -5.90
C PRO A 50 -16.61 5.40 -6.97
N ILE A 51 -15.43 5.03 -7.49
CA ILE A 51 -14.87 5.65 -8.68
C ILE A 51 -15.93 5.53 -9.77
N GLU A 52 -16.56 6.65 -10.09
CA GLU A 52 -17.48 6.78 -11.22
C GLU A 52 -16.73 6.30 -12.46
N ARG A 53 -17.07 5.10 -12.93
CA ARG A 53 -16.55 4.63 -14.19
C ARG A 53 -17.20 5.50 -15.27
N PRO A 54 -16.41 6.26 -16.05
CA PRO A 54 -16.98 6.98 -17.18
C PRO A 54 -17.67 5.99 -18.11
N SER A 55 -18.67 6.45 -18.85
CA SER A 55 -19.35 5.63 -19.85
C SER A 55 -18.32 4.98 -20.75
N GLN A 56 -18.38 3.65 -20.85
CA GLN A 56 -17.48 2.88 -21.70
C GLN A 56 -17.65 3.40 -23.14
N LEU A 57 -16.55 3.84 -23.76
CA LEU A 57 -16.57 4.24 -25.16
C LEU A 57 -16.92 3.02 -26.03
N PRO A 58 -17.51 3.24 -27.22
CA PRO A 58 -17.70 2.16 -28.20
C PRO A 58 -16.37 1.44 -28.44
N PHE A 59 -16.43 0.12 -28.58
CA PHE A 59 -15.24 -0.66 -28.95
C PHE A 59 -14.74 -0.20 -30.32
N GLU A 60 -13.49 0.24 -30.38
CA GLU A 60 -12.80 0.46 -31.65
C GLU A 60 -12.36 -0.87 -32.23
N GLU A 61 -12.61 -1.06 -33.52
CA GLU A 61 -12.07 -2.20 -34.26
C GLU A 61 -10.55 -2.00 -34.37
N ARG A 62 -9.78 -2.93 -33.78
CA ARG A 62 -8.32 -2.90 -33.87
C ARG A 62 -7.89 -3.37 -35.25
N GLU A 63 -6.84 -2.77 -35.80
CA GLU A 63 -6.18 -3.32 -36.99
C GLU A 63 -5.71 -4.76 -36.71
N PRO A 64 -5.81 -5.67 -37.70
CA PRO A 64 -5.31 -7.02 -37.57
C PRO A 64 -3.79 -7.01 -37.36
N LEU A 65 -3.30 -7.98 -36.57
CA LEU A 65 -1.86 -8.18 -36.41
C LEU A 65 -1.29 -8.77 -37.71
N GLU A 66 -0.18 -8.22 -38.20
CA GLU A 66 0.62 -8.76 -39.33
C GLU A 66 1.43 -10.00 -38.92
#